data_AF-A0A1E4IZM2-F1
#
_entry.id   AF-A0A1E4IZM2-F1
#
_cell.length_a   1.000
_cell.length_b   1.000
_cell.length_c   1.000
_cell.angle_alpha   90.00
_cell.angle_beta   90.00
_cell.angle_gamma   90.00
#
_symmetry.space_group_name_H-M   'P 1'
#
loop_
_entity.id
_entity.type
_entity.pdbx_description
1 polymer ?
#
loop_
_entity_poly.entity_id
_entity_poly.type
_entity_poly.pdbx_seq_one_letter_code
_entity_poly.pdbx_strand_id
1 'polypeptide(L)'
;MTPESAGATPYGIFLLADDYLSAAVLASRDPKIGSGPVRLMSYHAAELFLKTYMRSAGETVEALRALGHDLEKMVVRAKGLGLKLPPQILAQSRKLSANNDYVRARYVVVRERSDISDESVLRYCQTIRSSVIKALDMNEQGVPQGKPWLGALPPDYPAGSGPARMPIETS
;
A
#
# COMPACT_ATOMS: atom_id res chain seq x y z
N MET A 1 8.94 9.18 -4.53
CA MET A 1 10.01 8.17 -4.33
C MET A 1 11.22 8.64 -5.12
N THR A 2 12.42 8.62 -4.51
CA THR A 2 13.70 9.16 -5.04
C THR A 2 14.30 8.25 -6.13
N PRO A 3 15.31 8.70 -6.92
CA PRO A 3 16.01 7.86 -7.92
C PRO A 3 16.45 6.46 -7.45
N GLU A 4 16.57 6.26 -6.13
CA GLU A 4 16.84 4.99 -5.43
C GLU A 4 15.73 3.94 -5.54
N SER A 5 14.57 4.25 -6.14
CA SER A 5 13.48 3.27 -6.33
C SER A 5 13.69 2.33 -7.51
N ALA A 6 14.80 2.48 -8.26
CA ALA A 6 15.17 1.53 -9.31
C ALA A 6 15.27 0.12 -8.71
N GLY A 7 14.52 -0.83 -9.27
CA GLY A 7 14.46 -2.21 -8.75
C GLY A 7 13.44 -2.45 -7.63
N ALA A 8 12.56 -1.50 -7.31
CA ALA A 8 11.46 -1.74 -6.37
C ALA A 8 10.61 -2.95 -6.81
N THR A 9 10.64 -4.00 -6.00
CA THR A 9 9.84 -5.21 -6.19
C THR A 9 8.47 -5.05 -5.51
N PRO A 10 7.41 -5.72 -5.99
CA PRO A 10 6.12 -5.74 -5.33
C PRO A 10 6.23 -6.14 -3.86
N TYR A 11 7.05 -7.15 -3.57
CA TYR A 11 7.25 -7.64 -2.22
C TYR A 11 8.03 -6.66 -1.33
N GLY A 12 9.05 -5.98 -1.85
CA GLY A 12 9.73 -4.91 -1.10
C GLY A 12 8.80 -3.75 -0.74
N ILE A 13 7.92 -3.37 -1.66
CA ILE A 13 6.87 -2.35 -1.40
C ILE A 13 5.88 -2.87 -0.34
N PHE A 14 5.51 -4.16 -0.40
CA PHE A 14 4.59 -4.78 0.55
C PHE A 14 5.14 -4.75 1.97
N LEU A 15 6.41 -5.14 2.16
CA LEU A 15 7.05 -5.13 3.48
C LEU A 15 7.03 -3.73 4.10
N LEU A 16 7.40 -2.71 3.31
CA LEU A 16 7.34 -1.33 3.78
C LEU A 16 5.90 -0.89 4.12
N ALA A 17 4.91 -1.31 3.33
CA ALA A 17 3.50 -1.05 3.63
C ALA A 17 3.09 -1.66 4.98
N ASP A 18 3.54 -2.88 5.25
CA ASP A 18 3.24 -3.60 6.49
C ASP A 18 3.91 -2.98 7.71
N ASP A 19 5.14 -2.47 7.56
CA ASP A 19 5.82 -1.69 8.60
C ASP A 19 5.02 -0.44 8.98
N TYR A 20 4.54 0.33 7.99
CA TYR A 20 3.71 1.50 8.25
C TYR A 20 2.36 1.16 8.88
N LEU A 21 1.72 0.06 8.46
CA LEU A 21 0.48 -0.40 9.09
C LEU A 21 0.72 -0.80 10.54
N SER A 22 1.80 -1.54 10.81
CA SER A 22 2.19 -1.95 12.17
C SER A 22 2.45 -0.73 13.06
N ALA A 23 3.19 0.26 12.54
CA ALA A 23 3.41 1.54 13.23
C ALA A 23 2.10 2.30 13.50
N ALA A 24 1.16 2.32 12.55
CA ALA A 24 -0.15 2.93 12.74
C ALA A 24 -0.97 2.25 13.83
N VAL A 25 -0.96 0.91 13.88
CA VAL A 25 -1.64 0.12 14.92
C VAL A 25 -1.04 0.40 16.28
N LEU A 26 0.29 0.40 16.42
CA LEU A 26 0.98 0.73 17.67
C LEU A 26 0.64 2.15 18.13
N ALA A 27 0.71 3.12 17.22
CA ALA A 27 0.38 4.51 17.51
C ALA A 27 -1.07 4.69 17.96
N SER A 28 -2.02 3.97 17.37
CA SER A 28 -3.45 4.06 17.74
C SER A 28 -3.76 3.60 19.17
N ARG A 29 -2.84 2.83 19.77
CA ARG A 29 -2.97 2.31 21.14
C ARG A 29 -2.25 3.16 22.17
N ASP A 30 -1.38 4.09 21.75
CA ASP A 30 -0.67 4.98 22.65
C ASP A 30 -1.48 6.27 22.86
N PRO A 31 -1.98 6.54 24.09
CA PRO A 31 -2.79 7.72 24.36
C PRO A 31 -2.02 9.05 24.20
N LYS A 32 -0.68 9.03 24.10
CA LYS A 32 0.14 10.21 23.84
C LYS A 32 0.19 10.59 22.36
N ILE A 33 -0.13 9.66 21.46
CA ILE A 33 -0.09 9.90 20.03
C ILE A 33 -1.47 10.34 19.55
N GLY A 34 -1.53 11.51 18.92
CA GLY A 34 -2.77 12.02 18.34
C GLY A 34 -3.20 11.25 17.08
N SER A 35 -4.40 11.57 16.61
CA SER A 35 -5.00 10.96 15.41
C SER A 35 -4.20 11.20 14.13
N GLY A 36 -3.57 12.37 13.97
CA GLY A 36 -2.82 12.73 12.75
C GLY A 36 -1.80 11.67 12.31
N PRO A 37 -0.81 11.30 13.15
CA PRO A 37 0.13 10.22 12.86
C PRO A 37 -0.52 8.88 12.50
N VAL A 38 -1.54 8.45 13.25
CA VAL A 38 -2.25 7.18 13.00
C VAL A 38 -2.84 7.16 11.60
N ARG A 39 -3.52 8.24 11.22
CA ARG A 39 -4.15 8.39 9.90
C ARG A 39 -3.12 8.46 8.79
N LEU A 40 -2.08 9.28 8.97
CA LEU A 40 -1.06 9.48 7.95
C LEU A 40 -0.34 8.16 7.63
N MET A 41 0.06 7.41 8.65
CA MET A 41 0.70 6.10 8.47
C MET A 41 -0.26 5.09 7.83
N SER A 42 -1.53 5.07 8.25
CA SER A 42 -2.54 4.19 7.67
C SER A 42 -2.81 4.49 6.19
N TYR A 43 -2.90 5.76 5.81
CA TYR A 43 -3.08 6.16 4.42
C TYR A 43 -1.85 5.84 3.57
N HIS A 44 -0.66 6.04 4.13
CA HIS A 44 0.57 5.71 3.43
C HIS A 44 0.72 4.20 3.22
N ALA A 45 0.40 3.39 4.23
CA ALA A 45 0.35 1.94 4.11
C ALA A 45 -0.67 1.50 3.04
N ALA A 46 -1.88 2.07 3.03
CA ALA A 46 -2.90 1.77 2.03
C ALA A 46 -2.44 2.10 0.60
N GLU A 47 -1.79 3.26 0.41
CA GLU A 47 -1.15 3.65 -0.85
C GLU A 47 -0.10 2.61 -1.28
N LEU A 48 0.78 2.20 -0.37
CA LEU A 48 1.84 1.25 -0.66
C LEU A 48 1.28 -0.14 -1.00
N PHE A 49 0.25 -0.65 -0.30
CA PHE A 49 -0.41 -1.90 -0.66
C PHE A 49 -1.03 -1.86 -2.07
N LEU A 50 -1.70 -0.76 -2.43
CA LEU A 50 -2.23 -0.60 -3.79
C LEU A 50 -1.08 -0.56 -4.82
N LYS A 51 0.01 0.13 -4.51
CA LYS A 51 1.21 0.17 -5.36
C LYS A 51 1.88 -1.19 -5.49
N THR A 52 1.90 -2.02 -4.44
CA THR A 52 2.37 -3.41 -4.50
C THR A 52 1.59 -4.18 -5.58
N TYR A 53 0.26 -4.13 -5.54
CA TYR A 53 -0.57 -4.84 -6.51
C TYR A 53 -0.34 -4.32 -7.93
N MET A 54 -0.38 -3.00 -8.12
CA MET A 54 -0.17 -2.37 -9.42
C MET A 54 1.23 -2.69 -9.98
N ARG A 55 2.27 -2.65 -9.13
CA ARG A 55 3.62 -3.07 -9.49
C ARG A 55 3.65 -4.52 -9.94
N SER A 56 3.02 -5.41 -9.17
CA SER A 56 2.93 -6.85 -9.51
C SER A 56 2.21 -7.10 -10.83
N ALA A 57 1.23 -6.26 -11.16
CA ALA A 57 0.48 -6.29 -12.42
C ALA A 57 1.24 -5.67 -13.62
N GLY A 58 2.47 -5.19 -13.45
CA GLY A 58 3.33 -4.73 -14.55
C GLY A 58 3.53 -3.21 -14.61
N GLU A 59 2.96 -2.43 -13.69
CA GLU A 59 3.10 -0.96 -13.71
C GLU A 59 4.53 -0.52 -13.38
N THR A 60 5.03 0.51 -14.08
CA THR A 60 6.36 1.08 -13.83
C THR A 60 6.39 1.93 -12.56
N VAL A 61 7.55 2.10 -11.95
CA VAL A 61 7.76 3.01 -10.81
C VAL A 61 7.33 4.42 -11.17
N GLU A 62 7.57 4.87 -12.39
CA GLU A 62 7.12 6.17 -12.89
C GLU A 62 5.59 6.28 -12.92
N ALA A 63 4.89 5.27 -13.46
CA ALA A 63 3.43 5.23 -13.46
C ALA A 63 2.86 5.27 -12.03
N LEU A 64 3.46 4.52 -11.11
CA LEU A 64 3.07 4.54 -9.69
C LEU A 64 3.32 5.90 -9.02
N ARG A 65 4.36 6.64 -9.42
CA ARG A 65 4.65 7.99 -8.90
C ARG A 65 3.65 9.02 -9.42
N ALA A 66 3.26 8.92 -10.68
CA ALA A 66 2.30 9.83 -11.30
C ALA A 66 0.93 9.85 -10.59
N LEU A 67 0.58 8.78 -9.86
CA LEU A 67 -0.63 8.71 -9.05
C LEU A 67 -0.59 9.59 -7.79
N GLY A 68 0.58 10.10 -7.39
CA GLY A 68 0.73 10.96 -6.21
C GLY A 68 0.27 10.26 -4.92
N HIS A 69 -0.54 10.97 -4.12
CA HIS A 69 -1.17 10.49 -2.88
C HIS A 69 -2.69 10.32 -3.01
N ASP A 70 -3.17 10.14 -4.25
CA ASP A 70 -4.61 10.07 -4.56
C ASP A 70 -5.13 8.63 -4.39
N LEU A 71 -5.59 8.32 -3.17
CA LEU A 71 -6.12 6.99 -2.82
C LEU A 71 -7.32 6.57 -3.67
N GLU A 72 -8.18 7.51 -4.07
CA GLU A 72 -9.33 7.19 -4.91
C GLU A 72 -8.87 6.74 -6.30
N LYS A 73 -7.98 7.49 -6.95
CA LYS A 73 -7.39 7.11 -8.24
C LYS A 73 -6.68 5.75 -8.15
N MET A 74 -5.94 5.50 -7.08
CA MET A 74 -5.25 4.22 -6.90
C MET A 74 -6.23 3.05 -6.73
N VAL A 75 -7.30 3.22 -5.95
CA VAL A 75 -8.35 2.19 -5.80
C VAL A 75 -9.02 1.89 -7.15
N VAL A 76 -9.36 2.93 -7.92
CA VAL A 76 -9.95 2.77 -9.27
C VAL A 76 -8.98 2.07 -10.21
N ARG A 77 -7.71 2.47 -10.22
CA ARG A 77 -6.67 1.87 -11.09
C ARG A 77 -6.41 0.42 -10.74
N ALA A 78 -6.19 0.10 -9.46
CA ALA A 78 -5.95 -1.28 -9.02
C ALA A 78 -7.14 -2.20 -9.31
N LYS A 79 -8.38 -1.70 -9.13
CA LYS A 79 -9.60 -2.43 -9.52
C LYS A 79 -9.65 -2.67 -11.03
N GLY A 80 -9.30 -1.68 -11.85
CA GLY A 80 -9.21 -1.81 -13.30
C GLY A 80 -8.19 -2.84 -13.76
N LEU A 81 -7.13 -3.09 -12.98
CA LEU A 81 -6.13 -4.13 -13.20
C LEU A 81 -6.55 -5.51 -12.67
N GLY A 82 -7.71 -5.63 -12.02
CA GLY A 82 -8.27 -6.90 -11.54
C GLY A 82 -8.28 -7.09 -10.02
N LEU A 83 -7.84 -6.10 -9.23
CA LEU A 83 -7.91 -6.21 -7.76
C LEU A 83 -9.35 -6.25 -7.30
N LYS A 84 -9.75 -7.34 -6.64
CA LYS A 84 -11.08 -7.50 -6.07
C LYS A 84 -11.17 -6.74 -4.74
N LEU A 85 -11.62 -5.51 -4.80
CA LEU A 85 -11.90 -4.68 -3.62
C LEU A 85 -13.40 -4.70 -3.27
N PRO A 86 -13.76 -4.81 -1.97
CA PRO A 86 -15.13 -4.65 -1.56
C PRO A 86 -15.71 -3.26 -1.91
N PRO A 87 -17.03 -3.14 -2.18
CA PRO A 87 -17.64 -1.86 -2.55
C PRO A 87 -17.40 -0.74 -1.52
N GLN A 88 -17.33 -1.07 -0.23
CA GLN A 88 -17.07 -0.10 0.83
C GLN A 88 -15.71 0.59 0.70
N ILE A 89 -14.70 -0.06 0.12
CA ILE A 89 -13.37 0.55 -0.09
C ILE A 89 -13.47 1.71 -1.09
N LEU A 90 -14.23 1.52 -2.18
CA LEU A 90 -14.44 2.57 -3.17
C LEU A 90 -15.27 3.74 -2.61
N ALA A 91 -16.30 3.43 -1.82
CA ALA A 91 -17.10 4.46 -1.17
C ALA A 91 -16.26 5.27 -0.16
N GLN A 92 -15.43 4.59 0.64
CA GLN A 92 -14.57 5.24 1.61
C GLN A 92 -13.45 6.04 0.94
N SER A 93 -12.84 5.55 -0.15
CA SER A 93 -11.79 6.30 -0.87
C SER A 93 -12.33 7.61 -1.46
N ARG A 94 -13.56 7.60 -2.01
CA ARG A 94 -14.28 8.80 -2.44
C ARG A 94 -14.50 9.80 -1.30
N LYS A 95 -14.95 9.31 -0.14
CA LYS A 95 -15.16 10.15 1.05
C LYS A 95 -13.84 10.79 1.53
N LEU A 96 -12.76 10.00 1.58
CA LEU A 96 -11.42 10.47 1.97
C LEU A 96 -10.90 11.54 1.01
N SER A 97 -11.08 11.33 -0.30
CA SER A 97 -10.72 12.27 -1.37
C SER A 97 -11.50 13.58 -1.25
N ALA A 98 -12.83 13.51 -1.15
CA ALA A 98 -13.70 14.68 -1.00
C ALA A 98 -13.37 15.53 0.25
N ASN A 99 -12.97 14.87 1.34
CA ASN A 99 -12.60 15.54 2.58
C ASN A 99 -11.13 16.02 2.61
N ASN A 100 -10.37 15.77 1.54
CA ASN A 100 -8.92 16.00 1.45
C ASN A 100 -8.17 15.40 2.66
N ASP A 101 -8.63 14.26 3.14
CA ASP A 101 -8.33 13.80 4.50
C ASP A 101 -6.86 13.38 4.66
N TYR A 102 -6.26 12.80 3.62
CA TYR A 102 -4.82 12.51 3.59
C TYR A 102 -4.00 13.78 3.81
N VAL A 103 -4.28 14.84 3.04
CA VAL A 103 -3.55 16.11 3.16
C VAL A 103 -3.75 16.69 4.55
N ARG A 104 -4.98 16.68 5.06
CA ARG A 104 -5.32 17.18 6.39
C ARG A 104 -4.62 16.41 7.52
N ALA A 105 -4.38 15.11 7.38
CA ALA A 105 -3.66 14.33 8.39
C ALA A 105 -2.23 14.85 8.66
N ARG A 106 -1.64 15.60 7.72
CA ARG A 106 -0.30 16.20 7.85
C ARG A 106 -0.30 17.56 8.56
N TYR A 107 -1.46 18.21 8.68
CA TYR A 107 -1.56 19.55 9.24
C TYR A 107 -2.45 19.53 10.49
N VAL A 108 -1.97 20.14 11.57
CA VAL A 108 -2.80 20.40 12.76
C VAL A 108 -3.76 21.54 12.41
N VAL A 109 -4.79 21.25 11.62
CA VAL A 109 -5.82 22.25 11.28
C VAL A 109 -6.77 22.37 12.47
N VAL A 110 -6.84 23.56 13.04
CA VAL A 110 -7.77 23.90 14.12
C VAL A 110 -9.19 23.99 13.53
N ARG A 111 -10.07 23.03 13.87
CA ARG A 111 -11.49 22.81 13.47
C ARG A 111 -11.69 22.21 12.05
N GLU A 112 -12.60 21.28 11.75
CA GLU A 112 -13.58 20.43 12.46
C GLU A 112 -13.03 19.00 12.68
N ARG A 113 -13.50 18.29 13.72
CA ARG A 113 -13.22 16.85 13.89
C ARG A 113 -13.63 16.13 12.59
N SER A 114 -12.71 15.40 11.97
CA SER A 114 -13.07 14.47 10.89
C SER A 114 -14.12 13.49 11.44
N ASP A 115 -15.20 13.27 10.69
CA ASP A 115 -16.24 12.29 11.03
C ASP A 115 -15.79 10.85 10.77
N ILE A 116 -14.55 10.67 10.30
CA ILE A 116 -13.91 9.38 10.05
C ILE A 116 -13.01 9.08 11.25
N SER A 117 -13.34 8.05 12.02
CA SER A 117 -12.50 7.60 13.14
C SER A 117 -11.20 6.95 12.68
N ASP A 118 -10.18 6.97 13.53
CA ASP A 118 -8.89 6.30 13.25
C ASP A 118 -9.08 4.79 13.05
N GLU A 119 -9.98 4.19 13.82
CA GLU A 119 -10.38 2.80 13.65
C GLU A 119 -10.95 2.52 12.26
N SER A 120 -11.76 3.44 11.72
CA SER A 120 -12.29 3.33 10.35
C SER A 120 -11.19 3.41 9.30
N VAL A 121 -10.16 4.21 9.53
CA VAL A 121 -9.00 4.35 8.63
C VAL A 121 -8.10 3.11 8.69
N LEU A 122 -7.87 2.56 9.89
CA LEU A 122 -7.13 1.32 10.07
C LEU A 122 -7.83 0.15 9.37
N ARG A 123 -9.15 0.00 9.58
CA ARG A 123 -9.94 -1.04 8.89
C ARG A 123 -9.90 -0.90 7.38
N TYR A 124 -9.91 0.32 6.85
CA TYR A 124 -9.75 0.59 5.42
C TYR A 124 -8.42 0.06 4.91
N CYS A 125 -7.32 0.40 5.59
CA CYS A 125 -5.99 -0.07 5.22
C CYS A 125 -5.86 -1.60 5.33
N GLN A 126 -6.34 -2.19 6.43
CA GLN A 126 -6.32 -3.64 6.64
C GLN A 126 -7.13 -4.40 5.58
N THR A 127 -8.28 -3.87 5.18
CA THR A 127 -9.11 -4.48 4.12
C THR A 127 -8.40 -4.45 2.76
N ILE A 128 -7.69 -3.36 2.45
CA ILE A 128 -6.83 -3.28 1.25
C ILE A 128 -5.70 -4.31 1.34
N ARG A 129 -4.99 -4.38 2.47
CA ARG A 129 -3.93 -5.40 2.73
C ARG A 129 -4.45 -6.81 2.47
N SER A 130 -5.57 -7.20 3.09
CA SER A 130 -6.16 -8.53 2.91
C SER A 130 -6.53 -8.82 1.46
N SER A 131 -7.01 -7.81 0.73
CA SER A 131 -7.33 -7.95 -0.70
C SER A 131 -6.08 -8.18 -1.53
N VAL A 132 -4.98 -7.48 -1.22
CA VAL A 132 -3.68 -7.64 -1.89
C VAL A 132 -3.06 -9.00 -1.58
N ILE A 133 -3.06 -9.43 -0.31
CA ILE A 133 -2.59 -10.76 0.11
C ILE A 133 -3.29 -11.85 -0.68
N LYS A 134 -4.63 -11.79 -0.74
CA LYS A 134 -5.42 -12.77 -1.48
C LYS A 134 -5.14 -12.74 -2.98
N ALA A 135 -4.97 -11.55 -3.55
CA ALA A 135 -4.76 -11.40 -4.98
C ALA A 135 -3.36 -11.83 -5.44
N LEU A 136 -2.36 -11.76 -4.56
CA LEU A 136 -0.96 -12.11 -4.84
C LEU A 136 -0.55 -13.47 -4.27
N ASP A 137 -1.50 -14.29 -3.86
CA ASP A 137 -1.26 -15.63 -3.30
C ASP A 137 -0.22 -15.61 -2.17
N MET A 138 -0.41 -14.68 -1.23
CA MET A 138 0.40 -14.57 -0.02
C MET A 138 -0.30 -15.28 1.15
N ASN A 139 0.46 -15.75 2.13
CA ASN A 139 -0.11 -16.21 3.39
C ASN A 139 -0.61 -15.02 4.25
N GLU A 140 -1.19 -15.31 5.42
CA GLU A 140 -1.77 -14.29 6.30
C GLU A 140 -0.75 -13.23 6.77
N GLN A 141 0.52 -13.62 6.86
CA GLN A 141 1.64 -12.75 7.22
C GLN A 141 2.17 -11.94 6.03
N GLY A 142 1.63 -12.15 4.82
CA GLY A 142 2.06 -11.45 3.61
C GLY A 142 3.26 -12.07 2.90
N VAL A 143 3.65 -13.31 3.26
CA VAL A 143 4.74 -14.03 2.61
C VAL A 143 4.23 -14.67 1.31
N PRO A 144 4.82 -14.37 0.13
CA PRO A 144 4.42 -14.96 -1.14
C PRO A 144 4.54 -16.49 -1.12
N GLN A 145 3.51 -17.19 -1.61
CA GLN A 145 3.54 -18.63 -1.82
C GLN A 145 3.98 -19.02 -3.24
N GLY A 146 4.17 -18.01 -4.11
CA GLY A 146 4.60 -18.16 -5.49
C GLY A 146 5.42 -16.98 -5.99
N LYS A 147 5.41 -16.75 -7.30
CA LYS A 147 6.11 -15.60 -7.90
C LYS A 147 5.38 -14.30 -7.53
N PRO A 148 6.09 -13.24 -7.10
CA PRO A 148 5.47 -11.99 -6.65
C PRO A 148 4.93 -11.11 -7.80
N TRP A 149 4.95 -11.60 -9.04
CA TRP A 149 4.56 -10.88 -10.26
C TRP A 149 3.37 -11.60 -10.91
N LEU A 150 2.28 -10.88 -11.12
CA LEU A 150 1.08 -11.39 -11.80
C LEU A 150 1.24 -11.46 -13.32
N GLY A 151 2.15 -10.68 -13.89
CA GLY A 151 2.35 -10.56 -15.33
C GLY A 151 3.82 -10.50 -15.74
N ALA A 152 4.06 -9.97 -16.94
CA ALA A 152 5.42 -9.70 -17.42
C ALA A 152 6.14 -8.72 -16.50
N LEU A 153 7.46 -8.87 -16.38
CA LEU A 153 8.27 -7.92 -15.63
C LEU A 153 8.15 -6.53 -16.27
N PRO A 154 7.91 -5.47 -15.49
CA PRO A 154 7.91 -4.11 -15.99
C PRO A 154 9.24 -3.76 -16.69
N PRO A 155 9.22 -2.90 -17.71
CA PRO A 155 10.44 -2.56 -18.47
C PRO A 155 11.51 -1.83 -17.64
N ASP A 156 11.11 -1.21 -16.52
CA ASP A 156 12.01 -0.56 -15.57
C ASP A 156 12.48 -1.49 -14.44
N TYR A 157 12.15 -2.79 -14.50
CA TYR A 157 12.71 -3.80 -13.61
C TYR A 157 14.04 -4.32 -14.16
N PRO A 158 15.15 -4.24 -13.41
CA PRO A 158 16.48 -4.55 -13.93
C PRO A 158 16.59 -6.02 -14.35
N ALA A 159 16.91 -6.24 -15.64
CA ALA A 159 17.19 -7.55 -16.19
C ALA A 159 18.39 -8.18 -15.47
N GLY A 160 18.16 -9.29 -14.75
CA GLY A 160 19.20 -10.02 -14.01
C GLY A 160 18.99 -10.13 -12.50
N SER A 161 18.00 -9.44 -11.93
CA SER A 161 17.65 -9.51 -10.50
C SER A 161 16.63 -10.62 -10.19
N GLY A 162 16.92 -11.85 -10.66
CA GLY A 162 16.28 -13.05 -10.10
C GLY A 162 16.81 -13.32 -8.69
N PRO A 163 16.13 -14.12 -7.86
CA PRO A 163 16.72 -14.53 -6.58
C PRO A 163 18.06 -15.17 -6.87
N ALA A 164 19.12 -14.68 -6.24
CA ALA A 164 20.44 -15.29 -6.33
C ALA A 164 20.28 -16.77 -6.02
N ARG A 165 20.59 -17.64 -6.98
CA ARG A 165 20.77 -19.06 -6.68
C ARG A 165 21.88 -19.12 -5.66
N MET A 166 21.54 -19.43 -4.40
CA MET A 166 22.56 -19.81 -3.44
C MET A 166 23.29 -21.03 -4.02
N PRO A 167 24.63 -20.99 -4.14
CA PRO A 167 25.37 -22.18 -4.50
C PRO A 167 25.11 -23.22 -3.42
N ILE A 168 24.63 -24.40 -3.82
CA ILE A 168 24.64 -25.57 -2.96
C ILE A 168 26.10 -25.98 -2.92
N GLU A 169 26.81 -25.60 -1.86
CA GLU A 169 28.11 -26.21 -1.54
C GLU A 169 27.84 -27.67 -1.18
N THR A 170 28.04 -28.55 -2.15
CA THR A 170 28.20 -29.98 -1.90
C THR A 170 29.57 -30.18 -1.26
N SER A 171 29.59 -30.49 0.04
CA SER A 171 30.68 -31.19 0.71
C SER A 171 30.27 -32.63 0.98
#